data_AF-A0A2U2S9T8-F1
#
_entry.id   AF-A0A2U2S9T8-F1
#
_cell.length_a   1.000
_cell.length_b   1.000
_cell.length_c   1.000
_cell.angle_alpha   90.00
_cell.angle_beta   90.00
_cell.angle_gamma   90.00
#
_symmetry.space_group_name_H-M   'P 1'
#
loop_
_entity.id
_entity.type
_entity.pdbx_description
1 polymer ?
#
loop_
_entity_poly.entity_id
_entity_poly.type
_entity_poly.pdbx_seq_one_letter_code
_entity_poly.pdbx_strand_id
1 'polypeptide(L)'
;MRYGEWLRPLSAIIIVLLCSACNAAASTAEVRCYTATGHTIRGDFLRTYDALGGLHSLGYPITEPFVQEGRMVQYFEYARLEDHPDNPDGPVVKLSMLGERLGRRHPLLDARAVPPSGTPSVRYYPETGHSLSGAFLDFFDRHGGLRRFGFPINEPMLVDGQLVQDFQHIRLIWHARAPEGHSVTMEKSGYVYFTAQKLDAQWLQPQPCPVGAQIVPLVKTDDTD
;
A
#
# COMPACT_ATOMS: atom_id res chain seq x y z
N MET A 1 -81.22 18.45 39.36
CA MET A 1 -80.33 18.99 38.30
C MET A 1 -78.93 19.01 38.90
N ARG A 2 -77.94 18.22 38.43
CA ARG A 2 -77.05 18.48 37.25
C ARG A 2 -76.40 19.89 37.34
N TYR A 3 -75.09 20.16 37.33
CA TYR A 3 -73.80 19.42 37.34
C TYR A 3 -72.69 20.39 37.86
N GLY A 4 -71.44 20.02 38.19
CA GLY A 4 -70.90 18.65 38.34
C GLY A 4 -69.38 18.40 38.10
N GLU A 5 -68.46 19.38 38.18
CA GLU A 5 -67.01 19.20 37.86
C GLU A 5 -66.11 19.74 39.01
N TRP A 6 -65.24 19.00 39.71
CA TRP A 6 -64.10 18.11 39.39
C TRP A 6 -62.74 18.82 39.20
N LEU A 7 -61.93 18.75 40.27
CA LEU A 7 -60.50 19.10 40.28
C LEU A 7 -59.71 18.19 39.32
N ARG A 8 -58.78 18.77 38.54
CA ARG A 8 -57.83 18.01 37.72
C ARG A 8 -56.40 18.21 38.25
N PRO A 9 -55.67 17.15 38.63
CA PRO A 9 -54.25 17.28 38.95
C PRO A 9 -53.42 17.45 37.66
N LEU A 10 -52.43 18.33 37.71
CA LEU A 10 -51.44 18.49 36.63
C LEU A 10 -50.39 17.37 36.73
N SER A 11 -50.44 16.41 35.80
CA SER A 11 -49.44 15.36 35.68
C SER A 11 -48.08 15.93 35.26
N ALA A 12 -47.07 15.77 36.11
CA ALA A 12 -45.68 16.06 35.75
C ALA A 12 -45.15 14.96 34.81
N ILE A 13 -44.84 15.32 33.56
CA ILE A 13 -44.23 14.42 32.59
C ILE A 13 -42.72 14.39 32.85
N ILE A 14 -42.23 13.27 33.41
CA ILE A 14 -40.79 13.01 33.54
C ILE A 14 -40.27 12.54 32.18
N ILE A 15 -39.57 13.44 31.48
CA ILE A 15 -38.86 13.10 30.24
C ILE A 15 -37.55 12.40 30.62
N VAL A 16 -37.53 11.07 30.52
CA VAL A 16 -36.29 10.28 30.61
C VAL A 16 -35.51 10.46 29.31
N LEU A 17 -34.50 11.32 29.34
CA LEU A 17 -33.51 11.46 28.28
C LEU A 17 -32.65 10.18 28.20
N LEU A 18 -33.06 9.23 27.37
CA LEU A 18 -32.20 8.11 26.98
C LEU A 18 -30.98 8.63 26.23
N CYS A 19 -29.79 8.28 26.70
CA CYS A 19 -28.54 8.61 26.04
C CYS A 19 -28.31 7.69 24.82
N SER A 20 -28.95 8.00 23.70
CA SER A 20 -28.83 7.24 22.44
C SER A 20 -27.44 7.29 21.78
N ALA A 21 -26.46 7.95 22.41
CA ALA A 21 -25.09 8.10 21.91
C ALA A 21 -24.10 7.03 22.46
N CYS A 22 -24.52 6.18 23.40
CA CYS A 22 -23.64 5.14 23.98
C CYS A 22 -23.58 3.85 23.14
N ASN A 23 -23.61 3.98 21.81
CA ASN A 23 -23.32 2.91 20.85
C ASN A 23 -22.17 3.35 19.94
N ALA A 24 -21.01 3.59 20.54
CA ALA A 24 -19.74 3.42 19.85
C ALA A 24 -19.57 1.93 19.57
N ALA A 25 -20.27 1.43 18.54
CA ALA A 25 -20.07 0.09 18.04
C ALA A 25 -18.60 -0.03 17.64
N ALA A 26 -17.84 -0.80 18.41
CA ALA A 26 -16.48 -1.16 18.04
C ALA A 26 -16.56 -1.80 16.67
N SER A 27 -16.12 -1.07 15.63
CA SER A 27 -15.90 -1.65 14.31
C SER A 27 -15.00 -2.86 14.52
N THR A 28 -15.53 -4.06 14.30
CA THR A 28 -14.74 -5.28 14.24
C THR A 28 -13.76 -5.05 13.11
N ALA A 29 -12.52 -4.67 13.46
CA ALA A 29 -11.54 -4.21 12.50
C ALA A 29 -11.39 -5.28 11.42
N GLU A 30 -11.81 -4.96 10.19
CA GLU A 30 -11.90 -5.92 9.10
C GLU A 30 -10.56 -6.64 8.96
N VAL A 31 -10.59 -7.98 9.07
CA VAL A 31 -9.42 -8.83 8.89
C VAL A 31 -9.62 -9.62 7.61
N ARG A 32 -8.66 -9.50 6.69
CA ARG A 32 -8.66 -10.24 5.43
C ARG A 32 -7.50 -11.23 5.44
N CYS A 33 -7.79 -12.52 5.32
CA CYS A 33 -6.79 -13.59 5.29
C CYS A 33 -6.56 -14.05 3.84
N TYR A 34 -5.31 -14.05 3.40
CA TYR A 34 -4.93 -14.47 2.06
C TYR A 34 -4.42 -15.92 2.09
N THR A 35 -5.21 -16.88 1.61
CA THR A 35 -4.85 -18.31 1.74
C THR A 35 -3.66 -18.71 0.88
N ALA A 36 -3.26 -17.88 -0.10
CA ALA A 36 -2.07 -18.08 -0.92
C ALA A 36 -0.78 -18.07 -0.09
N THR A 37 -0.73 -17.24 0.96
CA THR A 37 0.44 -17.05 1.82
C THR A 37 0.18 -17.32 3.29
N GLY A 38 -1.09 -17.45 3.71
CA GLY A 38 -1.48 -17.66 5.10
C GLY A 38 -1.27 -16.45 6.01
N HIS A 39 -1.18 -15.25 5.44
CA HIS A 39 -1.02 -13.99 6.18
C HIS A 39 -2.29 -13.13 6.10
N THR A 40 -2.48 -12.29 7.11
CA THR A 40 -3.66 -11.43 7.23
C THR A 40 -3.33 -9.94 7.15
N ILE A 41 -4.26 -9.13 6.67
CA ILE A 41 -4.19 -7.67 6.71
C ILE A 41 -5.39 -7.15 7.50
N ARG A 42 -5.20 -6.10 8.32
CA ARG A 42 -6.27 -5.52 9.16
C ARG A 42 -6.14 -4.02 9.37
N GLY A 43 -7.22 -3.36 9.78
CA GLY A 43 -7.20 -1.96 10.23
C GLY A 43 -6.67 -0.97 9.19
N ASP A 44 -5.83 0.00 9.60
CA ASP A 44 -5.24 0.99 8.68
C ASP A 44 -4.33 0.38 7.62
N PHE A 45 -3.68 -0.75 7.91
CA PHE A 45 -2.91 -1.48 6.90
C PHE A 45 -3.82 -1.99 5.78
N LEU A 46 -5.01 -2.52 6.13
CA LEU A 46 -5.97 -2.99 5.14
C LEU A 46 -6.56 -1.83 4.33
N ARG A 47 -6.93 -0.73 5.00
CA ARG A 47 -7.40 0.49 4.32
C ARG A 47 -6.38 1.05 3.34
N THR A 48 -5.12 1.17 3.76
CA THR A 48 -4.04 1.68 2.91
C THR A 48 -3.71 0.72 1.78
N TYR A 49 -3.67 -0.59 2.04
CA TYR A 49 -3.48 -1.62 1.03
C TYR A 49 -4.54 -1.53 -0.08
N ASP A 50 -5.83 -1.45 0.28
CA ASP A 50 -6.92 -1.31 -0.69
C ASP A 50 -6.86 0.02 -1.45
N ALA A 51 -6.60 1.14 -0.76
CA ALA A 51 -6.46 2.47 -1.38
C ALA A 51 -5.27 2.58 -2.36
N LEU A 52 -4.26 1.72 -2.21
CA LEU A 52 -3.12 1.62 -3.11
C LEU A 52 -3.33 0.62 -4.25
N GLY A 53 -4.51 -0.02 -4.36
CA GLY A 53 -4.84 -0.97 -5.42
C GLY A 53 -4.58 -2.44 -5.07
N GLY A 54 -4.44 -2.75 -3.77
CA GLY A 54 -4.48 -4.09 -3.20
C GLY A 54 -3.54 -5.11 -3.84
N LEU A 55 -4.09 -6.28 -4.15
CA LEU A 55 -3.33 -7.45 -4.60
C LEU A 55 -2.55 -7.20 -5.90
N HIS A 56 -3.17 -6.56 -6.90
CA HIS A 56 -2.51 -6.19 -8.15
C HIS A 56 -1.39 -5.15 -7.94
N SER A 57 -1.40 -4.44 -6.82
CA SER A 57 -0.51 -3.31 -6.56
C SER A 57 0.67 -3.63 -5.65
N LEU A 58 0.40 -4.25 -4.50
CA LEU A 58 1.36 -4.55 -3.45
C LEU A 58 1.72 -6.05 -3.39
N GLY A 59 0.93 -6.92 -4.05
CA GLY A 59 1.06 -8.38 -3.98
C GLY A 59 0.47 -8.95 -2.70
N TYR A 60 0.62 -10.25 -2.48
CA TYR A 60 0.15 -10.88 -1.26
C TYR A 60 0.90 -10.35 -0.01
N PRO A 61 0.27 -10.34 1.19
CA PRO A 61 1.00 -10.16 2.44
C PRO A 61 1.95 -11.34 2.66
N ILE A 62 3.17 -11.05 3.11
CA ILE A 62 4.24 -12.06 3.32
C ILE A 62 4.70 -12.14 4.78
N THR A 63 4.23 -11.22 5.62
CA THR A 63 4.34 -11.27 7.07
C THR A 63 3.03 -10.83 7.69
N GLU A 64 2.83 -11.17 8.97
CA GLU A 64 1.97 -10.40 9.86
C GLU A 64 2.58 -9.01 10.17
N PRO A 65 1.83 -8.04 10.70
CA PRO A 65 2.39 -6.79 11.20
C PRO A 65 3.28 -7.02 12.44
N PHE A 66 4.48 -6.42 12.45
CA PHE A 66 5.43 -6.47 13.58
C PHE A 66 6.18 -5.15 13.75
N VAL A 67 6.86 -4.96 14.89
CA VAL A 67 7.63 -3.73 15.15
C VAL A 67 9.04 -3.83 14.58
N GLN A 68 9.42 -2.87 13.75
CA GLN A 68 10.78 -2.69 13.23
C GLN A 68 11.13 -1.19 13.30
N GLU A 69 12.32 -0.84 13.83
CA GLU A 69 12.78 0.56 13.93
C GLU A 69 11.80 1.50 14.67
N GLY A 70 11.02 0.95 15.61
CA GLY A 70 10.01 1.69 16.37
C GLY A 70 8.69 1.93 15.64
N ARG A 71 8.53 1.42 14.40
CA ARG A 71 7.30 1.47 13.61
C ARG A 71 6.64 0.10 13.55
N MET A 72 5.32 0.05 13.60
CA MET A 72 4.56 -1.12 13.17
C MET A 72 4.66 -1.20 11.65
N VAL A 73 5.08 -2.35 11.13
CA VAL A 73 5.34 -2.56 9.70
C VAL A 73 4.74 -3.88 9.24
N GLN A 74 4.35 -3.95 7.97
CA GLN A 74 3.94 -5.20 7.34
C GLN A 74 4.56 -5.31 5.96
N TYR A 75 5.09 -6.49 5.65
CA TYR A 75 5.69 -6.77 4.35
C TYR A 75 4.70 -7.46 3.41
N PHE A 76 4.79 -7.08 2.15
CA PHE A 76 4.08 -7.64 1.00
C PHE A 76 5.10 -8.10 -0.04
N GLU A 77 4.68 -8.75 -1.11
CA GLU A 77 5.63 -9.21 -2.15
C GLU A 77 6.38 -8.03 -2.80
N TYR A 78 5.65 -6.99 -3.20
CA TYR A 78 6.17 -5.85 -3.95
C TYR A 78 6.46 -4.62 -3.08
N ALA A 79 6.02 -4.61 -1.82
CA ALA A 79 6.04 -3.43 -0.96
C ALA A 79 6.24 -3.75 0.53
N ARG A 80 6.45 -2.70 1.32
CA ARG A 80 6.33 -2.69 2.78
C ARG A 80 5.46 -1.49 3.14
N LEU A 81 4.49 -1.69 4.02
CA LEU A 81 3.76 -0.61 4.66
C LEU A 81 4.32 -0.37 6.05
N GLU A 82 4.33 0.88 6.49
CA GLU A 82 4.75 1.27 7.84
C GLU A 82 3.85 2.38 8.42
N ASP A 83 3.69 2.37 9.74
CA ASP A 83 2.91 3.38 10.44
C ASP A 83 3.71 4.67 10.72
N HIS A 84 2.98 5.77 10.71
CA HIS A 84 3.45 7.10 11.08
C HIS A 84 2.48 7.71 12.08
N PRO A 85 2.48 7.26 13.35
CA PRO A 85 1.69 7.87 14.41
C PRO A 85 2.09 9.34 14.66
N ASP A 86 3.34 9.68 14.33
CA ASP A 86 3.97 11.00 14.48
C ASP A 86 3.58 12.00 13.36
N ASN A 87 2.73 11.60 12.41
CA ASN A 87 2.39 12.43 11.25
C ASN A 87 1.53 13.66 11.66
N PRO A 88 1.87 14.90 11.23
CA PRO A 88 1.23 16.13 11.73
C PRO A 88 -0.29 16.18 11.56
N ASP A 89 -0.82 15.61 10.47
CA ASP A 89 -2.25 15.57 10.16
C ASP A 89 -2.98 14.38 10.84
N GLY A 90 -2.32 13.74 11.82
CA GLY A 90 -2.78 12.54 12.52
C GLY A 90 -2.14 11.25 11.98
N PRO A 91 -2.26 10.13 12.72
CA PRO A 91 -1.66 8.84 12.36
C PRO A 91 -2.08 8.33 10.98
N VAL A 92 -1.10 7.85 10.21
CA VAL A 92 -1.30 7.29 8.86
C VAL A 92 -0.38 6.11 8.60
N VAL A 93 -0.78 5.19 7.72
CA VAL A 93 0.09 4.13 7.18
C VAL A 93 0.55 4.53 5.77
N LYS A 94 1.84 4.38 5.46
CA LYS A 94 2.46 4.78 4.18
C LYS A 94 3.26 3.64 3.56
N LEU A 95 3.57 3.76 2.27
CA LEU A 95 4.57 2.93 1.59
C LEU A 95 5.97 3.29 2.10
N SER A 96 6.76 2.28 2.43
CA SER A 96 8.19 2.44 2.63
C SER A 96 8.90 2.71 1.33
N MET A 97 9.88 3.62 1.36
CA MET A 97 10.76 3.91 0.22
C MET A 97 11.82 2.80 0.05
N LEU A 98 11.41 1.61 -0.39
CA LEU A 98 12.30 0.45 -0.45
C LEU A 98 13.51 0.63 -1.40
N GLY A 99 13.37 1.37 -2.50
CA GLY A 99 14.51 1.69 -3.38
C GLY A 99 15.57 2.56 -2.70
N GLU A 100 15.12 3.56 -1.93
CA GLU A 100 16.00 4.41 -1.09
C GLU A 100 16.64 3.58 0.03
N ARG A 101 15.84 2.76 0.73
CA ARG A 101 16.27 1.90 1.85
C ARG A 101 17.19 0.75 1.41
N LEU A 102 17.17 0.38 0.13
CA LEU A 102 18.12 -0.53 -0.52
C LEU A 102 19.36 0.21 -1.08
N GLY A 103 19.46 1.53 -0.93
CA GLY A 103 20.61 2.33 -1.36
C GLY A 103 20.75 2.46 -2.88
N ARG A 104 19.65 2.37 -3.64
CA ARG A 104 19.67 2.29 -5.12
C ARG A 104 19.68 3.64 -5.84
N ARG A 105 19.62 4.75 -5.09
CA ARG A 105 19.65 6.11 -5.65
C ARG A 105 21.00 6.41 -6.28
N HIS A 106 20.98 6.88 -7.52
CA HIS A 106 22.15 7.36 -8.25
C HIS A 106 22.33 8.88 -8.13
N PRO A 107 23.49 9.43 -8.53
CA PRO A 107 23.66 10.87 -8.72
C PRO A 107 22.66 11.44 -9.74
N LEU A 108 22.22 12.68 -9.50
CA LEU A 108 21.29 13.41 -10.37
C LEU A 108 21.87 13.57 -11.79
N LEU A 109 21.01 13.60 -12.81
CA LEU A 109 21.41 14.04 -14.14
C LEU A 109 21.73 15.54 -14.17
N ASP A 110 22.61 15.96 -15.09
CA ASP A 110 22.64 17.37 -15.49
C ASP A 110 21.33 17.68 -16.24
N ALA A 111 20.47 18.50 -15.63
CA ALA A 111 19.20 18.93 -16.20
C ALA A 111 19.34 19.59 -17.59
N ARG A 112 20.53 20.08 -17.96
CA ARG A 112 20.82 20.63 -19.29
C ARG A 112 21.03 19.56 -20.37
N ALA A 113 21.35 18.34 -19.97
CA ALA A 113 21.56 17.20 -20.87
C ALA A 113 20.28 16.39 -21.11
N VAL A 114 19.22 16.62 -20.34
CA VAL A 114 17.92 15.97 -20.50
C VAL A 114 17.08 16.75 -21.52
N PRO A 115 16.45 16.10 -22.52
CA PRO A 115 15.48 16.76 -23.39
C PRO A 115 14.37 17.44 -22.59
N PRO A 116 13.94 18.66 -22.94
CA PRO A 116 12.85 19.33 -22.23
C PRO A 116 11.58 18.48 -22.17
N SER A 117 10.95 18.42 -20.99
CA SER A 117 9.66 17.75 -20.78
C SER A 117 8.64 18.23 -21.82
N GLY A 118 8.25 17.34 -22.75
CA GLY A 118 7.45 17.71 -23.91
C GLY A 118 7.62 16.79 -25.13
N THR A 119 8.69 16.00 -25.20
CA THR A 119 8.71 14.82 -26.08
C THR A 119 7.74 13.76 -25.53
N PRO A 120 6.79 13.20 -26.31
CA PRO A 120 5.78 12.27 -25.80
C PRO A 120 6.32 11.01 -25.12
N SER A 121 7.58 10.66 -25.37
CA SER A 121 8.24 9.43 -24.90
C SER A 121 9.19 9.61 -23.72
N VAL A 122 9.38 10.82 -23.17
CA VAL A 122 10.30 11.10 -22.05
C VAL A 122 9.69 12.12 -21.08
N ARG A 123 9.80 11.85 -19.78
CA ARG A 123 9.39 12.75 -18.69
C ARG A 123 10.50 12.91 -17.66
N TYR A 124 10.95 14.14 -17.44
CA TYR A 124 11.93 14.47 -16.40
C TYR A 124 11.25 14.87 -15.09
N TYR A 125 11.81 14.41 -13.96
CA TYR A 125 11.35 14.66 -12.61
C TYR A 125 12.39 15.49 -11.83
N PRO A 126 12.22 16.82 -11.69
CA PRO A 126 13.18 17.68 -11.00
C PRO A 126 13.30 17.39 -9.50
N GLU A 127 12.30 16.73 -8.89
CA GLU A 127 12.30 16.33 -7.48
C GLU A 127 13.41 15.32 -7.15
N THR A 128 13.81 14.51 -8.13
CA THR A 128 14.88 13.50 -7.97
C THR A 128 15.97 13.60 -9.02
N GLY A 129 15.87 14.48 -10.02
CA GLY A 129 16.88 14.69 -11.05
C GLY A 129 16.98 13.55 -12.07
N HIS A 130 15.90 12.80 -12.29
CA HIS A 130 15.87 11.59 -13.11
C HIS A 130 14.75 11.59 -14.16
N SER A 131 14.87 10.74 -15.19
CA SER A 131 13.89 10.64 -16.27
C SER A 131 13.19 9.27 -16.36
N LEU A 132 11.95 9.26 -16.85
CA LEU A 132 11.26 8.06 -17.31
C LEU A 132 11.07 8.12 -18.82
N SER A 133 11.20 6.99 -19.49
CA SER A 133 10.95 6.90 -20.94
C SER A 133 10.49 5.52 -21.39
N GLY A 134 9.88 5.48 -22.58
CA GLY A 134 9.44 4.25 -23.26
C GLY A 134 8.58 3.34 -22.37
N ALA A 135 8.85 2.03 -22.44
CA ALA A 135 8.05 1.02 -21.74
C ALA A 135 7.95 1.21 -20.22
N PHE A 136 8.97 1.79 -19.56
CA PHE A 136 8.90 2.11 -18.13
C PHE A 136 7.94 3.28 -17.86
N LEU A 137 7.91 4.31 -18.70
CA LEU A 137 6.96 5.41 -18.60
C LEU A 137 5.52 4.91 -18.87
N ASP A 138 5.33 4.10 -19.91
CA ASP A 138 4.02 3.53 -20.27
C ASP A 138 3.46 2.61 -19.19
N PHE A 139 4.32 1.84 -18.51
CA PHE A 139 3.94 1.01 -17.37
C PHE A 139 3.65 1.88 -16.13
N PHE A 140 4.53 2.82 -15.83
CA PHE A 140 4.39 3.73 -14.70
C PHE A 140 3.04 4.47 -14.73
N ASP A 141 2.67 5.06 -15.87
CA ASP A 141 1.42 5.82 -16.00
C ASP A 141 0.16 4.94 -15.89
N ARG A 142 0.20 3.72 -16.45
CA ARG A 142 -0.95 2.78 -16.38
C ARG A 142 -1.16 2.18 -14.99
N HIS A 143 -0.08 1.85 -14.28
CA HIS A 143 -0.15 1.05 -13.06
C HIS A 143 -0.12 1.88 -11.75
N GLY A 144 -0.39 3.19 -11.81
CA GLY A 144 -0.63 4.04 -10.63
C GLY A 144 0.40 5.14 -10.35
N GLY A 145 1.44 5.24 -11.19
CA GLY A 145 2.42 6.33 -11.20
C GLY A 145 3.04 6.65 -9.85
N LEU A 146 3.19 7.96 -9.57
CA LEU A 146 3.85 8.47 -8.36
C LEU A 146 3.26 7.92 -7.06
N ARG A 147 1.94 7.64 -6.99
CA ARG A 147 1.31 7.13 -5.75
C ARG A 147 1.83 5.75 -5.36
N ARG A 148 2.13 4.91 -6.36
CA ARG A 148 2.58 3.53 -6.16
C ARG A 148 4.10 3.43 -6.13
N PHE A 149 4.75 4.00 -7.14
CA PHE A 149 6.18 3.80 -7.37
C PHE A 149 7.07 4.87 -6.69
N GLY A 150 6.53 6.05 -6.43
CA GLY A 150 7.32 7.24 -6.12
C GLY A 150 8.06 7.77 -7.36
N PHE A 151 9.01 8.68 -7.16
CA PHE A 151 9.83 9.21 -8.26
C PHE A 151 10.90 8.19 -8.71
N PRO A 152 11.40 8.25 -9.97
CA PRO A 152 12.62 7.53 -10.36
C PRO A 152 13.82 7.99 -9.53
N ILE A 153 14.74 7.06 -9.22
CA ILE A 153 15.98 7.33 -8.47
C ILE A 153 17.26 6.93 -9.21
N ASN A 154 17.13 6.45 -10.45
CA ASN A 154 18.19 6.31 -11.44
C ASN A 154 17.59 6.34 -12.86
N GLU A 155 18.46 6.33 -13.87
CA GLU A 155 18.08 6.04 -15.26
C GLU A 155 18.09 4.52 -15.51
N PRO A 156 17.42 4.01 -16.57
CA PRO A 156 17.44 2.60 -16.92
C PRO A 156 18.86 2.04 -17.06
N MET A 157 19.12 0.92 -16.37
CA MET A 157 20.45 0.30 -16.29
C MET A 157 20.37 -1.23 -16.42
N LEU A 158 21.45 -1.87 -16.84
CA LEU A 158 21.54 -3.33 -16.85
C LEU A 158 22.00 -3.85 -15.48
N VAL A 159 21.20 -4.73 -14.89
CA VAL A 159 21.54 -5.52 -13.68
C VAL A 159 21.33 -6.98 -14.02
N ASP A 160 22.36 -7.81 -13.87
CA ASP A 160 22.34 -9.26 -14.14
C ASP A 160 21.74 -9.65 -15.51
N GLY A 161 21.94 -8.78 -16.52
CA GLY A 161 21.43 -8.96 -17.89
C GLY A 161 19.98 -8.50 -18.11
N GLN A 162 19.29 -8.05 -17.08
CA GLN A 162 17.96 -7.43 -17.18
C GLN A 162 18.08 -5.90 -17.24
N LEU A 163 17.30 -5.25 -18.09
CA LEU A 163 17.15 -3.80 -18.06
C LEU A 163 16.18 -3.44 -16.94
N VAL A 164 16.61 -2.63 -15.98
CA VAL A 164 15.81 -2.25 -14.81
C VAL A 164 15.82 -0.73 -14.63
N GLN A 165 14.79 -0.22 -13.95
CA GLN A 165 14.81 1.15 -13.43
C GLN A 165 14.29 1.15 -11.98
N ASP A 166 14.99 1.87 -11.11
CA ASP A 166 14.63 2.01 -9.71
C ASP A 166 13.83 3.28 -9.45
N PHE A 167 12.87 3.13 -8.56
CA PHE A 167 12.00 4.17 -8.04
C PHE A 167 12.11 4.18 -6.51
N GLN A 168 11.59 5.23 -5.87
CA GLN A 168 11.67 5.34 -4.42
C GLN A 168 11.06 4.13 -3.70
N HIS A 169 9.93 3.59 -4.18
CA HIS A 169 9.23 2.48 -3.52
C HIS A 169 9.56 1.09 -4.06
N ILE A 170 10.06 0.95 -5.29
CA ILE A 170 10.23 -0.37 -5.96
C ILE A 170 11.23 -0.31 -7.13
N ARG A 171 11.59 -1.48 -7.67
CA ARG A 171 12.23 -1.62 -8.99
C ARG A 171 11.25 -2.14 -10.04
N LEU A 172 11.33 -1.59 -11.25
CA LEU A 172 10.72 -2.16 -12.45
C LEU A 172 11.77 -2.89 -13.29
N ILE A 173 11.36 -3.96 -13.96
CA ILE A 173 12.20 -4.85 -14.76
C ILE A 173 11.60 -4.96 -16.16
N TRP A 174 12.37 -4.71 -17.21
CA TRP A 174 11.95 -4.87 -18.60
C TRP A 174 12.41 -6.20 -19.20
N HIS A 175 11.53 -6.83 -19.97
CA HIS A 175 11.72 -8.16 -20.57
C HIS A 175 11.64 -8.10 -22.10
N ALA A 176 12.78 -8.33 -22.77
CA ALA A 176 12.88 -8.31 -24.23
C ALA A 176 12.00 -9.34 -24.97
N ARG A 177 11.63 -10.42 -24.26
CA ARG A 177 10.76 -11.50 -24.75
C ARG A 177 9.78 -11.87 -23.64
N ALA A 178 8.94 -10.91 -23.26
CA ALA A 178 7.82 -11.17 -22.37
C ALA A 178 6.85 -12.19 -23.02
N PRO A 179 6.46 -13.26 -22.32
CA PRO A 179 5.18 -13.91 -22.60
C PRO A 179 4.07 -12.84 -22.48
N GLU A 180 3.02 -12.96 -23.29
CA GLU A 180 1.75 -12.23 -23.09
C GLU A 180 1.82 -10.68 -23.17
N GLY A 181 2.93 -10.10 -23.64
CA GLY A 181 3.04 -8.66 -23.94
C GLY A 181 3.40 -7.76 -22.77
N HIS A 182 3.50 -8.30 -21.55
CA HIS A 182 3.93 -7.61 -20.34
C HIS A 182 5.45 -7.37 -20.33
N SER A 183 5.89 -6.47 -21.22
CA SER A 183 7.30 -6.10 -21.40
C SER A 183 7.93 -5.46 -20.15
N VAL A 184 7.14 -5.09 -19.13
CA VAL A 184 7.63 -4.60 -17.84
C VAL A 184 6.90 -5.32 -16.71
N THR A 185 7.65 -5.75 -15.70
CA THR A 185 7.12 -6.29 -14.43
C THR A 185 7.77 -5.57 -13.24
N MET A 186 7.27 -5.84 -12.04
CA MET A 186 7.89 -5.38 -10.80
C MET A 186 8.90 -6.41 -10.27
N GLU A 187 9.97 -5.94 -9.63
CA GLU A 187 10.74 -6.74 -8.68
C GLU A 187 9.91 -6.96 -7.41
N LYS A 188 9.97 -8.15 -6.79
CA LYS A 188 9.42 -8.40 -5.44
C LYS A 188 10.23 -7.69 -4.35
N SER A 189 10.28 -6.35 -4.40
CA SER A 189 11.16 -5.53 -3.56
C SER A 189 10.88 -5.65 -2.06
N GLY A 190 9.65 -6.04 -1.66
CA GLY A 190 9.34 -6.36 -0.26
C GLY A 190 10.12 -7.57 0.25
N TYR A 191 10.10 -8.68 -0.50
CA TYR A 191 10.95 -9.85 -0.22
C TYR A 191 12.46 -9.52 -0.28
N VAL A 192 12.89 -8.74 -1.29
CA VAL A 192 14.30 -8.34 -1.43
C VAL A 192 14.75 -7.53 -0.22
N TYR A 193 13.94 -6.56 0.23
CA TYR A 193 14.27 -5.74 1.39
C TYR A 193 14.24 -6.56 2.70
N PHE A 194 13.25 -7.43 2.89
CA PHE A 194 13.19 -8.34 4.04
C PHE A 194 14.48 -9.18 4.16
N THR A 195 14.91 -9.75 3.04
CA THR A 195 16.11 -10.59 2.95
C THR A 195 17.39 -9.78 3.17
N ALA A 196 17.49 -8.58 2.58
CA ALA A 196 18.65 -7.70 2.73
C ALA A 196 18.85 -7.23 4.19
N GLN A 197 17.75 -7.04 4.94
CA GLN A 197 17.76 -6.71 6.37
C GLN A 197 18.11 -7.92 7.26
N LYS A 198 18.23 -9.14 6.71
CA LYS A 198 18.49 -10.38 7.45
C LYS A 198 17.49 -10.61 8.60
N LEU A 199 16.23 -10.25 8.37
CA LEU A 199 15.15 -10.48 9.33
C LEU A 199 14.92 -11.99 9.52
N ASP A 200 14.45 -12.34 10.71
CA ASP A 200 14.18 -13.73 11.06
C ASP A 200 13.06 -14.32 10.19
N ALA A 201 13.35 -15.46 9.55
CA ALA A 201 12.41 -16.17 8.68
C ALA A 201 11.13 -16.65 9.41
N GLN A 202 11.08 -16.60 10.75
CA GLN A 202 9.85 -16.83 11.51
C GLN A 202 8.71 -15.87 11.11
N TRP A 203 9.01 -14.63 10.70
CA TRP A 203 7.99 -13.66 10.27
C TRP A 203 7.30 -14.03 8.96
N LEU A 204 7.94 -14.87 8.13
CA LEU A 204 7.36 -15.38 6.88
C LEU A 204 6.44 -16.58 7.11
N GLN A 205 6.41 -17.16 8.32
CA GLN A 205 5.59 -18.34 8.60
C GLN A 205 4.10 -17.97 8.64
N PRO A 206 3.24 -18.70 7.92
CA PRO A 206 1.80 -18.43 7.89
C PRO A 206 1.17 -18.61 9.27
N GLN A 207 0.11 -17.85 9.55
CA GLN A 207 -0.75 -18.08 10.71
C GLN A 207 -2.08 -18.68 10.26
N PRO A 208 -2.75 -19.53 11.08
CA PRO A 208 -4.10 -19.97 10.79
C PRO A 208 -5.03 -18.77 10.62
N CYS A 209 -5.81 -18.71 9.54
CA CYS A 209 -6.76 -17.63 9.31
C CYS A 209 -7.70 -17.47 10.52
N PRO A 210 -7.82 -16.27 11.11
CA PRO A 210 -8.69 -16.04 12.25
C PRO A 210 -10.16 -16.37 11.95
N VAL A 211 -10.88 -16.90 12.93
CA VAL A 211 -12.32 -17.14 12.84
C VAL A 211 -13.04 -15.82 12.56
N GLY A 212 -13.83 -15.76 11.49
CA GLY A 212 -14.54 -14.55 11.06
C GLY A 212 -13.74 -13.61 10.16
N ALA A 213 -12.48 -13.93 9.80
CA ALA A 213 -11.76 -13.19 8.77
C ALA A 213 -12.40 -13.38 7.38
N GLN A 214 -12.39 -12.33 6.56
CA GLN A 214 -12.70 -12.43 5.14
C GLN A 214 -11.62 -13.27 4.45
N ILE A 215 -11.99 -14.41 3.89
CA ILE A 215 -11.05 -15.30 3.21
C ILE A 215 -10.90 -14.86 1.75
N VAL A 216 -9.67 -14.54 1.34
CA VAL A 216 -9.29 -14.35 -0.05
C VAL A 216 -8.50 -15.59 -0.49
N PRO A 217 -9.02 -16.40 -1.43
CA PRO A 217 -8.30 -17.54 -1.96
C PRO A 217 -7.09 -17.10 -2.79
N LEU A 218 -6.25 -18.05 -3.19
CA LEU A 218 -5.27 -17.81 -4.26
C LEU A 218 -6.01 -17.37 -5.52
N VAL A 219 -5.93 -16.08 -5.83
CA VAL A 219 -6.27 -15.55 -7.14
C VAL A 219 -5.18 -16.05 -8.07
N LYS A 220 -5.57 -16.84 -9.08
CA LYS A 220 -4.74 -16.95 -10.28
C LYS A 220 -4.77 -15.57 -10.90
N THR A 221 -3.66 -14.85 -10.80
CA THR A 221 -3.40 -13.77 -11.74
C THR A 221 -3.25 -14.42 -13.10
N ASP A 222 -4.33 -14.37 -13.88
CA ASP A 222 -4.15 -14.14 -15.30
C ASP A 222 -3.42 -12.78 -15.35
N ASP A 223 -2.22 -12.75 -15.92
CA ASP A 223 -1.40 -11.54 -16.00
C ASP A 223 -2.00 -10.63 -17.09
N THR A 224 -3.18 -10.03 -16.83
CA THR A 224 -4.07 -9.46 -17.87
C THR A 224 -4.66 -8.08 -17.57
N ASP A 225 -4.12 -7.28 -16.64
CA ASP A 225 -4.50 -5.87 -16.39
C ASP A 225 -3.32 -4.98 -15.98
#